data_AF-A0A6N8RC86-F1
#
_entry.id   AF-A0A6N8RC86-F1
#
_cell.length_a   1.000
_cell.length_b   1.000
_cell.length_c   1.000
_cell.angle_alpha   90.00
_cell.angle_beta   90.00
_cell.angle_gamma   90.00
#
_symmetry.space_group_name_H-M   'P 1'
#
loop_
_entity.id
_entity.type
_entity.pdbx_description
1 polymer ?
#
loop_
_entity_poly.entity_id
_entity_poly.type
_entity_poly.pdbx_seq_one_letter_code
_entity_poly.pdbx_strand_id
1 'polypeptide(L)'
;KLFSGYDIQRWKPDPALMFHAAKAMNVNVENCILVDDSVAGAQSGIDAGMEVFYFCADPHNKPIVHPKVTTFTHLSQLPELWKARGWDITA
;
A
#
# COMPACT_ATOMS: atom_id res chain seq x y z
N LYS A 1 -10.10 11.70 4.06
CA LYS A 1 -11.36 10.95 3.82
C LYS A 1 -11.18 9.53 4.36
N LEU A 2 -12.24 8.85 4.79
CA LEU A 2 -12.20 7.45 5.23
C LEU A 2 -12.96 6.60 4.22
N PHE A 3 -12.41 5.44 3.88
CA PHE A 3 -13.03 4.45 2.99
C PHE A 3 -12.93 3.08 3.64
N SER A 4 -13.98 2.28 3.53
CA SER A 4 -14.07 0.99 4.18
C SER A 4 -14.48 -0.11 3.20
N GLY A 5 -13.94 -1.32 3.40
CA GLY A 5 -14.41 -2.49 2.67
C GLY A 5 -15.90 -2.78 2.89
N TYR A 6 -16.45 -2.32 4.03
CA TYR A 6 -17.88 -2.40 4.31
C TYR A 6 -18.72 -1.51 3.38
N ASP A 7 -18.18 -0.38 2.90
CA ASP A 7 -18.91 0.53 2.01
C ASP A 7 -19.18 -0.09 0.63
N ILE A 8 -18.28 -0.99 0.20
CA ILE A 8 -18.32 -1.62 -1.13
C ILE A 8 -18.50 -3.15 -1.08
N GLN A 9 -18.63 -3.73 0.12
CA GLN A 9 -18.71 -5.18 0.36
C GLN A 9 -17.57 -5.96 -0.32
N ARG A 10 -16.33 -5.44 -0.20
CA ARG A 10 -15.11 -6.04 -0.73
C ARG A 10 -13.98 -5.91 0.28
N TRP A 11 -13.18 -6.95 0.44
CA TRP A 11 -12.08 -7.01 1.39
C TRP A 11 -10.79 -7.44 0.70
N LYS A 12 -9.66 -6.97 1.23
CA LYS A 12 -8.33 -7.44 0.85
C LYS A 12 -8.29 -8.99 0.90
N PRO A 13 -7.67 -9.67 -0.07
CA PRO A 13 -6.73 -9.14 -1.07
C PRO A 13 -7.35 -8.49 -2.30
N ASP A 14 -8.69 -8.45 -2.44
CA ASP A 14 -9.34 -7.79 -3.58
C ASP A 14 -8.88 -6.31 -3.70
N PRO A 15 -8.43 -5.84 -4.87
CA PRO A 15 -7.96 -4.46 -5.07
C PRO A 15 -9.09 -3.43 -5.15
N ALA A 16 -10.37 -3.84 -5.14
CA ALA A 16 -11.51 -2.94 -5.31
C ALA A 16 -11.53 -1.76 -4.32
N LEU A 17 -11.09 -1.97 -3.08
CA LEU A 17 -11.01 -0.89 -2.08
C LEU A 17 -9.98 0.18 -2.46
N MET A 18 -8.85 -0.22 -3.05
CA MET A 18 -7.81 0.71 -3.51
C MET A 18 -8.31 1.57 -4.67
N PHE A 19 -8.94 0.94 -5.66
CA PHE A 19 -9.57 1.65 -6.78
C PHE A 19 -10.70 2.58 -6.32
N HIS A 20 -11.51 2.14 -5.34
CA HIS A 20 -12.58 2.96 -4.78
C HIS A 20 -12.04 4.23 -4.11
N ALA A 21 -11.01 4.09 -3.26
CA ALA A 21 -10.38 5.22 -2.60
C ALA A 21 -9.71 6.18 -3.61
N ALA A 22 -8.94 5.65 -4.56
CA ALA A 22 -8.26 6.44 -5.59
C ALA A 22 -9.26 7.23 -6.46
N LYS A 23 -10.34 6.58 -6.92
CA LYS A 23 -11.42 7.23 -7.67
C LYS A 23 -12.10 8.35 -6.86
N ALA A 24 -12.40 8.12 -5.58
CA ALA A 24 -13.03 9.11 -4.72
C ALA A 24 -12.11 10.29 -4.35
N MET A 25 -10.80 10.11 -4.50
CA MET A 25 -9.78 11.15 -4.37
C MET A 25 -9.42 11.81 -5.71
N ASN A 26 -9.96 11.29 -6.83
CA ASN A 26 -9.64 11.73 -8.20
C ASN A 26 -8.14 11.64 -8.53
N VAL A 27 -7.52 10.53 -8.13
CA VAL A 27 -6.10 10.21 -8.40
C VAL A 27 -6.01 8.83 -9.05
N ASN A 28 -5.06 8.65 -9.96
CA ASN A 28 -4.76 7.34 -10.53
C ASN A 28 -4.10 6.46 -9.47
N VAL A 29 -4.48 5.18 -9.39
CA VAL A 29 -4.00 4.27 -8.35
C VAL A 29 -2.48 4.04 -8.44
N GLU A 30 -1.91 4.15 -9.64
CA GLU A 30 -0.47 4.07 -9.90
C GLU A 30 0.31 5.27 -9.34
N ASN A 31 -0.38 6.38 -9.06
CA ASN A 31 0.17 7.57 -8.39
C ASN A 31 -0.10 7.54 -6.88
N CYS A 32 -0.44 6.38 -6.33
CA CYS A 32 -0.66 6.19 -4.91
C CYS A 32 0.36 5.20 -4.34
N ILE A 33 0.76 5.43 -3.09
CA ILE A 33 1.50 4.46 -2.28
C ILE A 33 0.55 3.75 -1.33
N LEU A 34 0.79 2.47 -1.07
CA LEU A 34 0.12 1.70 -0.03
C LEU A 34 1.11 1.41 1.10
N VAL A 35 0.72 1.68 2.34
CA VAL A 35 1.43 1.22 3.54
C VAL A 35 0.55 0.20 4.24
N ASP A 36 1.04 -1.02 4.43
CA ASP A 36 0.26 -2.13 5.00
C ASP A 36 1.14 -3.09 5.79
N ASP A 37 0.60 -3.75 6.82
CA ASP A 37 1.28 -4.72 7.67
C ASP A 37 0.76 -6.16 7.48
N SER A 38 -0.14 -6.38 6.51
CA SER A 38 -0.72 -7.67 6.20
C SER A 38 -0.36 -8.13 4.78
N VAL A 39 -0.19 -9.45 4.61
CA VAL A 39 0.01 -10.05 3.28
C VAL A 39 -1.18 -9.78 2.36
N ALA A 40 -2.41 -9.83 2.89
CA ALA A 40 -3.61 -9.55 2.12
C ALA A 40 -3.65 -8.11 1.60
N GLY A 41 -3.25 -7.14 2.43
CA GLY A 41 -3.18 -5.74 2.02
C GLY A 41 -2.07 -5.48 1.03
N ALA A 42 -0.88 -6.03 1.25
CA ALA A 42 0.21 -5.96 0.29
C ALA A 42 -0.20 -6.53 -1.09
N GLN A 43 -0.88 -7.69 -1.12
CA GLN A 43 -1.39 -8.28 -2.36
C GLN A 43 -2.43 -7.37 -3.04
N SER A 44 -3.35 -6.78 -2.27
CA SER A 44 -4.33 -5.82 -2.79
C SER A 44 -3.67 -4.62 -3.46
N GLY A 45 -2.58 -4.09 -2.89
CA GLY A 45 -1.79 -3.01 -3.50
C GLY A 45 -1.06 -3.45 -4.77
N ILE A 46 -0.47 -4.65 -4.76
CA ILE A 46 0.21 -5.24 -5.94
C ILE A 46 -0.78 -5.39 -7.09
N ASP A 47 -1.94 -5.98 -6.85
CA ASP A 47 -2.99 -6.23 -7.85
C ASP A 47 -3.62 -4.93 -8.35
N ALA A 48 -3.66 -3.89 -7.50
CA ALA A 48 -4.06 -2.54 -7.88
C ALA A 48 -2.97 -1.78 -8.66
N GLY A 49 -1.74 -2.30 -8.76
CA GLY A 49 -0.64 -1.65 -9.44
C GLY A 49 0.06 -0.53 -8.65
N MET A 50 -0.17 -0.44 -7.34
CA MET A 50 0.41 0.57 -6.46
C MET A 50 1.89 0.26 -6.11
N GLU A 51 2.61 1.29 -5.66
CA GLU A 51 3.85 1.09 -4.91
C GLU A 51 3.50 0.70 -3.46
N VAL A 52 4.07 -0.39 -2.96
CA VAL A 52 3.70 -0.99 -1.67
C VAL A 52 4.88 -0.90 -0.71
N PHE A 53 4.68 -0.23 0.42
CA PHE A 53 5.55 -0.27 1.59
C PHE A 53 4.96 -1.26 2.59
N TYR A 54 5.58 -2.43 2.70
CA TYR A 54 5.09 -3.54 3.52
C TYR A 54 5.81 -3.56 4.88
N PHE A 55 5.05 -3.36 5.95
CA PHE A 55 5.54 -3.28 7.32
C PHE A 55 5.76 -4.68 7.91
N CYS A 56 7.03 -5.03 8.09
CA CYS A 56 7.51 -6.33 8.55
C CYS A 56 8.17 -6.25 9.93
N ALA A 57 7.57 -5.52 10.88
CA ALA A 57 8.12 -5.44 12.24
C ALA A 57 7.96 -6.75 13.04
N ASP A 58 6.96 -7.57 12.70
CA ASP A 58 6.73 -8.87 13.33
C ASP A 58 7.48 -9.98 12.56
N PRO A 59 8.24 -10.87 13.23
CA PRO A 59 8.89 -12.03 12.62
C PRO A 59 7.95 -12.95 11.81
N HIS A 60 6.66 -12.94 12.08
CA HIS A 60 5.66 -13.71 11.33
C HIS A 60 5.36 -13.11 9.95
N ASN A 61 5.66 -11.83 9.74
CA ASN A 61 5.49 -11.14 8.46
C ASN A 61 6.66 -11.50 7.53
N LYS A 62 6.50 -12.61 6.79
CA LYS A 62 7.47 -13.01 5.77
C LYS A 62 7.58 -11.92 4.69
N PRO A 63 8.80 -11.51 4.30
CA PRO A 63 9.00 -10.58 3.20
C PRO A 63 8.32 -11.05 1.92
N ILE A 64 7.74 -10.10 1.18
CA ILE A 64 7.15 -10.35 -0.14
C ILE A 64 8.17 -9.89 -1.18
N VAL A 65 8.57 -10.80 -2.07
CA VAL A 65 9.49 -10.50 -3.17
C VAL A 65 8.68 -10.03 -4.38
N HIS A 66 8.65 -8.73 -4.64
CA HIS A 66 7.97 -8.14 -5.78
C HIS A 66 8.61 -6.80 -6.17
N PRO A 67 8.71 -6.43 -7.48
CA PRO A 67 9.40 -5.20 -7.92
C PRO A 67 8.83 -3.90 -7.35
N LYS A 68 7.55 -3.90 -6.95
CA LYS A 68 6.84 -2.76 -6.36
C LYS A 68 6.69 -2.84 -4.84
N VAL A 69 7.33 -3.81 -4.19
CA VAL A 69 7.26 -3.96 -2.73
C VAL A 69 8.58 -3.56 -2.10
N THR A 70 8.52 -2.62 -1.16
CA THR A 70 9.61 -2.25 -0.28
C THR A 70 9.26 -2.69 1.15
N THR A 71 10.04 -3.61 1.72
CA THR A 71 9.84 -4.05 3.11
C THR A 71 10.55 -3.12 4.08
N PHE A 72 9.95 -2.88 5.24
CA PHE A 72 10.52 -2.02 6.27
C PHE A 72 10.01 -2.41 7.66
N THR A 73 10.71 -1.98 8.72
CA THR A 73 10.43 -2.43 10.10
C THR A 73 10.12 -1.29 11.06
N HIS A 74 10.32 -0.03 10.65
CA HIS A 74 9.98 1.16 11.44
C HIS A 74 9.34 2.25 10.57
N LEU A 75 8.20 2.81 11.00
CA LEU A 75 7.48 3.87 10.28
C LEU A 75 8.35 5.11 9.98
N SER A 76 9.35 5.39 10.82
CA SER A 76 10.30 6.48 10.60
C SER A 76 11.17 6.32 9.34
N GLN A 77 11.23 5.12 8.75
CA GLN A 77 11.98 4.85 7.53
C GLN A 77 11.22 5.31 6.26
N LEU A 78 9.89 5.46 6.33
CA LEU A 78 9.06 5.76 5.16
C LEU A 78 9.54 6.99 4.35
N PRO A 79 9.90 8.13 4.98
CA PRO A 79 10.39 9.29 4.25
C PRO A 79 11.65 9.05 3.41
N GLU A 80 12.55 8.21 3.90
CA GLU A 80 13.76 7.85 3.16
C GLU A 80 13.44 6.83 2.06
N LEU A 81 12.61 5.84 2.37
CA LEU A 81 12.26 4.75 1.46
C LEU A 81 11.45 5.23 0.26
N TRP A 82 10.43 6.07 0.43
CA TRP A 82 9.66 6.56 -0.71
C TRP A 82 10.49 7.48 -1.60
N LYS A 83 11.42 8.26 -1.03
CA LYS A 83 12.37 9.08 -1.80
C LYS A 83 13.32 8.22 -2.61
N ALA A 84 13.85 7.14 -2.02
CA ALA A 84 14.69 6.16 -2.73
C ALA A 84 13.95 5.48 -3.89
N ARG A 85 12.62 5.38 -3.81
CA ARG A 85 11.73 4.89 -4.88
C ARG A 85 11.29 5.98 -5.87
N GLY A 86 11.80 7.21 -5.73
CA GLY A 86 11.50 8.33 -6.62
C GLY A 86 10.21 9.10 -6.30
N TRP A 87 9.61 8.86 -5.13
CA TRP A 87 8.41 9.57 -4.69
C TRP A 87 8.76 10.80 -3.87
N ASP A 88 8.08 11.91 -4.17
CA ASP A 88 8.12 13.14 -3.37
C ASP A 88 6.76 13.36 -2.72
N ILE A 89 6.61 12.85 -1.50
CA ILE A 89 5.40 13.00 -0.68
C ILE A 89 5.70 14.07 0.36
N THR A 90 5.14 15.26 0.14
CA THR A 90 5.17 16.35 1.10
C THR A 90 3.95 16.26 2.01
N ALA A 91 4.19 16.41 3.31
CA ALA A 91 3.13 16.46 4.33
C ALA A 91 2.45 17.83 4.35
#